data_AF-F9G4D1-F1
#
_entry.id   AF-F9G4D1-F1
#
_cell.length_a   1.000
_cell.length_b   1.000
_cell.length_c   1.000
_cell.angle_alpha   90.00
_cell.angle_beta   90.00
_cell.angle_gamma   90.00
#
_symmetry.space_group_name_H-M   'P 1'
#
loop_
_entity.id
_entity.type
_entity.pdbx_description
1 polymer ?
#
loop_
_entity_poly.entity_id
_entity_poly.type
_entity_poly.pdbx_seq_one_letter_code
_entity_poly.pdbx_strand_id
1 'polypeptide(L)'
;MALDILQNRLQNLTVVDPECLPFRPAGDVEGRHETFYDVPRYLFRVFTPKSQGETDWSWTKSRDARYTNADSSVDIFARANRQRTAEMLNRHLRWWTGPDDDLVSWTSSLSFALVSIFYLQASTGFDTSSFPEAVLLRDMDLIRAYRSFDSSLWNLEGLRCKKRNGFSGYYYFGEYLSQGALKIEGKCQIVLARDIILRGLYDIRPEFAKFENWVM
;
A
#
# COMPACT_ATOMS: atom_id res chain seq x y z
N MET A 1 -2.30 23.79 -37.45
CA MET A 1 -3.62 23.82 -36.78
C MET A 1 -4.15 22.45 -36.40
N ALA A 2 -4.43 21.51 -37.32
CA ALA A 2 -4.90 20.17 -36.91
C ALA A 2 -3.80 19.31 -36.24
N LEU A 3 -2.54 19.49 -36.66
CA LEU A 3 -1.38 18.77 -36.12
C LEU A 3 -1.05 19.20 -34.67
N ASP A 4 -1.14 20.50 -34.38
CA ASP A 4 -0.86 21.07 -33.04
C ASP A 4 -1.91 20.66 -32.00
N ILE A 5 -3.16 20.45 -32.43
CA ILE A 5 -4.25 19.94 -31.59
C ILE A 5 -4.05 18.45 -31.28
N LEU A 6 -3.59 17.67 -32.26
CA LEU A 6 -3.23 16.25 -32.06
C LEU A 6 -2.01 16.09 -31.16
N GLN A 7 -1.01 16.96 -31.31
CA GLN A 7 0.22 16.94 -30.50
C GLN A 7 -0.06 17.30 -29.04
N ASN A 8 -0.92 18.30 -28.78
CA ASN A 8 -1.40 18.61 -27.43
C ASN A 8 -2.29 17.49 -26.84
N ARG A 9 -3.10 16.81 -27.67
CA ARG A 9 -3.90 15.66 -27.22
C ARG A 9 -3.05 14.43 -26.90
N LEU A 10 -1.96 14.21 -27.64
CA LEU A 10 -0.98 13.14 -27.39
C LEU A 10 -0.11 13.41 -26.17
N GLN A 11 0.22 14.67 -25.87
CA GLN A 11 0.91 15.03 -24.63
C GLN A 11 0.06 14.81 -23.37
N ASN A 12 -1.28 14.84 -23.49
CA ASN A 12 -2.21 14.52 -22.41
C ASN A 12 -2.60 13.03 -22.33
N LEU A 13 -2.20 12.22 -23.32
CA LEU A 13 -2.18 10.77 -23.18
C LEU A 13 -0.92 10.42 -22.39
N THR A 14 -0.94 10.61 -21.07
CA THR A 14 -0.02 9.86 -20.22
C THR A 14 -0.31 8.40 -20.47
N VAL A 15 0.48 7.79 -21.35
CA VAL A 15 0.68 6.34 -21.39
C VAL A 15 0.94 5.97 -19.93
N VAL A 16 0.01 5.24 -19.32
CA VAL A 16 0.23 4.64 -18.00
C VAL A 16 1.54 3.92 -18.13
N ASP A 17 2.55 4.35 -17.35
CA ASP A 17 3.83 3.66 -17.34
C ASP A 17 3.50 2.19 -17.03
N PRO A 18 3.83 1.23 -17.93
CA PRO A 18 3.47 -0.17 -17.70
C PRO A 18 4.06 -0.70 -16.38
N GLU A 19 5.02 0.02 -15.80
CA GLU A 19 5.70 -0.32 -14.55
C GLU A 19 5.00 0.16 -13.27
N CYS A 20 4.09 1.14 -13.31
CA CYS A 20 3.36 1.59 -12.11
C CYS A 20 2.10 2.41 -12.43
N LEU A 21 1.12 2.39 -11.51
CA LEU A 21 -0.06 3.24 -11.55
C LEU A 21 0.01 4.33 -10.46
N PRO A 22 0.39 5.58 -10.78
CA PRO A 22 0.52 6.66 -9.80
C PRO A 22 -0.84 7.21 -9.35
N PHE A 23 -0.92 7.65 -8.09
CA PHE A 23 -2.09 8.35 -7.54
C PHE A 23 -2.18 9.78 -8.10
N ARG A 24 -3.36 10.16 -8.62
CA ARG A 24 -3.61 11.51 -9.17
C ARG A 24 -4.83 12.14 -8.49
N PRO A 25 -4.68 12.66 -7.26
CA PRO A 25 -5.74 13.40 -6.59
C PRO A 25 -6.16 14.60 -7.44
N ALA A 26 -7.47 14.89 -7.50
CA ALA A 26 -7.97 16.07 -8.22
C ALA A 26 -7.50 17.37 -7.56
N GLY A 27 -7.40 18.46 -8.33
CA GLY A 27 -6.82 19.75 -7.90
C GLY A 27 -7.44 20.40 -6.67
N ASP A 28 -8.62 19.97 -6.20
CA ASP A 28 -9.25 20.50 -4.98
C ASP A 28 -8.60 20.00 -3.67
N VAL A 29 -7.50 19.25 -3.76
CA VAL A 29 -6.69 18.77 -2.63
C VAL A 29 -5.38 19.58 -2.51
N GLU A 30 -5.35 20.83 -2.98
CA GLU A 30 -4.19 21.74 -3.00
C GLU A 30 -3.48 21.90 -1.64
N GLY A 31 -4.19 21.71 -0.52
CA GLY A 31 -3.59 21.73 0.84
C GLY A 31 -2.94 20.40 1.31
N ARG A 32 -3.03 19.30 0.55
CA ARG A 32 -2.43 17.99 0.91
C ARG A 32 -1.32 17.53 -0.03
N HIS A 33 -0.94 18.33 -1.03
CA HIS A 33 0.15 17.96 -1.94
C HIS A 33 1.47 17.73 -1.19
N GLU A 34 1.82 18.57 -0.22
CA GLU A 34 3.04 18.40 0.59
C GLU A 34 3.10 17.06 1.35
N THR A 35 1.94 16.50 1.74
CA THR A 35 1.87 15.24 2.48
C THR A 35 2.06 13.99 1.61
N PHE A 36 1.89 14.10 0.28
CA PHE A 36 2.05 12.98 -0.65
C PHE A 36 3.50 12.65 -0.97
N TYR A 37 4.43 13.58 -0.70
CA TYR A 37 5.87 13.42 -0.96
C TYR A 37 6.65 12.93 0.27
N ASP A 38 6.00 12.86 1.43
CA ASP A 38 6.59 12.38 2.68
C ASP A 38 6.55 10.84 2.75
N VAL A 39 7.22 10.20 1.79
CA VAL A 39 7.37 8.75 1.71
C VAL A 39 8.73 8.36 2.30
N PRO A 40 8.77 7.52 3.35
CA PRO A 40 10.02 7.02 3.90
C PRO A 40 10.84 6.28 2.85
N ARG A 41 12.17 6.46 2.90
CA ARG A 41 13.11 5.79 1.99
C ARG A 41 12.93 4.27 1.95
N TYR A 42 12.58 3.66 3.08
CA TYR A 42 12.35 2.23 3.16
C TYR A 42 10.94 1.92 3.62
N LEU A 43 10.29 1.03 2.88
CA LEU A 43 9.03 0.41 3.27
C LEU A 43 9.23 -1.11 3.34
N PHE A 44 8.33 -1.77 4.06
CA PHE A 44 8.33 -3.22 4.21
C PHE A 44 6.99 -3.76 3.76
N ARG A 45 7.01 -4.96 3.18
CA ARG A 45 5.82 -5.71 2.84
C ARG A 45 5.99 -7.14 3.32
N VAL A 46 4.95 -7.68 3.91
CA VAL A 46 4.87 -9.10 4.25
C VAL A 46 3.81 -9.72 3.34
N PHE A 47 4.18 -10.74 2.57
CA PHE A 47 3.26 -11.40 1.66
C PHE A 47 3.48 -12.91 1.68
N THR A 48 2.41 -13.68 1.50
CA THR A 48 2.49 -15.14 1.39
C THR A 48 1.94 -15.57 0.04
N PRO A 49 2.20 -16.81 -0.42
CA PRO A 49 1.52 -17.35 -1.61
C PRO A 49 -0.02 -17.36 -1.50
N LYS A 50 -0.58 -17.23 -0.29
CA LYS A 50 -2.03 -17.17 -0.03
C LYS A 50 -2.61 -15.75 -0.05
N SER A 51 -1.77 -14.72 -0.19
CA SER A 51 -2.22 -13.34 -0.31
C SER A 51 -3.14 -13.18 -1.55
N GLN A 52 -4.11 -12.25 -1.47
CA GLN A 52 -5.04 -12.03 -2.59
C GLN A 52 -4.34 -11.43 -3.83
N GLY A 53 -3.40 -10.51 -3.59
CA GLY A 53 -2.48 -10.02 -4.61
C GLY A 53 -1.36 -11.01 -4.93
N GLU A 54 -0.42 -10.58 -5.76
CA GLU A 54 0.76 -11.36 -6.15
C GLU A 54 2.02 -10.55 -5.86
N THR A 55 3.10 -11.21 -5.44
CA THR A 55 4.40 -10.57 -5.29
C THR A 55 5.49 -11.57 -5.64
N ASP A 56 6.35 -11.20 -6.59
CA ASP A 56 7.52 -11.95 -7.04
C ASP A 56 8.74 -11.02 -7.13
N TRP A 57 9.85 -11.50 -7.71
CA TRP A 57 11.10 -10.74 -7.85
C TRP A 57 11.01 -9.51 -8.76
N SER A 58 9.99 -9.45 -9.62
CA SER A 58 9.84 -8.42 -10.63
C SER A 58 8.64 -7.52 -10.39
N TRP A 59 7.55 -8.04 -9.79
CA TRP A 59 6.28 -7.35 -9.65
C TRP A 59 5.64 -7.55 -8.28
N THR A 60 4.95 -6.50 -7.84
CA THR A 60 3.88 -6.58 -6.84
C THR A 60 2.57 -6.17 -7.49
N LYS A 61 1.54 -6.98 -7.37
CA LYS A 61 0.23 -6.74 -7.98
C LYS A 61 -0.87 -6.79 -6.93
N SER A 62 -1.81 -5.86 -7.02
CA SER A 62 -3.10 -5.93 -6.33
C SER A 62 -3.88 -7.18 -6.77
N ARG A 63 -5.00 -7.47 -6.09
CA ARG A 63 -5.90 -8.55 -6.51
C ARG A 63 -6.42 -8.28 -7.93
N ASP A 64 -6.88 -7.05 -8.16
CA ASP A 64 -7.44 -6.66 -9.45
C ASP A 64 -6.40 -6.72 -10.57
N ALA A 65 -5.16 -6.28 -10.31
CA ALA A 65 -4.08 -6.39 -11.28
C ALA A 65 -3.66 -7.83 -11.57
N ARG A 66 -3.66 -8.72 -10.56
CA ARG A 66 -3.38 -10.16 -10.73
C ARG A 66 -4.38 -10.80 -11.69
N TYR A 67 -5.65 -10.42 -11.63
CA TYR A 67 -6.71 -10.96 -12.48
C TYR A 67 -7.02 -10.11 -13.72
N THR A 68 -6.20 -9.08 -13.99
CA THR A 68 -6.36 -8.19 -15.16
C THR A 68 -7.74 -7.51 -15.21
N ASN A 69 -8.29 -7.14 -14.05
CA ASN A 69 -9.54 -6.39 -13.97
C ASN A 69 -9.33 -4.98 -14.50
N ALA A 70 -10.30 -4.44 -15.26
CA ALA A 70 -10.16 -3.13 -15.90
C ALA A 70 -9.86 -1.99 -14.90
N ASP A 71 -10.45 -2.06 -13.71
CA ASP A 71 -10.25 -1.08 -12.64
C ASP A 71 -8.78 -1.02 -12.14
N SER A 72 -7.96 -2.05 -12.39
CA SER A 72 -6.55 -2.09 -11.97
C SER A 72 -5.60 -1.19 -12.76
N SER A 73 -6.12 -0.57 -13.82
CA SER A 73 -5.40 0.41 -14.65
C SER A 73 -5.95 1.83 -14.47
N VAL A 74 -6.96 1.98 -13.60
CA VAL A 74 -7.66 3.24 -13.37
C VAL A 74 -7.30 3.74 -11.98
N ASP A 75 -6.62 4.89 -11.94
CA ASP A 75 -6.32 5.57 -10.69
C ASP A 75 -7.57 5.68 -9.81
N ILE A 76 -7.43 5.34 -8.53
CA ILE A 76 -8.53 5.31 -7.56
C ILE A 76 -9.27 6.65 -7.50
N PHE A 77 -8.57 7.76 -7.72
CA PHE A 77 -9.16 9.11 -7.77
C PHE A 77 -9.91 9.41 -9.06
N ALA A 78 -9.70 8.66 -10.13
CA ALA A 78 -10.43 8.80 -11.39
C ALA A 78 -11.68 7.89 -11.47
N ARG A 79 -11.88 6.98 -10.52
CA ARG A 79 -13.03 6.05 -10.52
C ARG A 79 -14.36 6.79 -10.37
N ALA A 80 -15.31 6.47 -11.24
CA ALA A 80 -16.63 7.11 -11.28
C ALA A 80 -17.47 6.80 -10.04
N ASN A 81 -17.47 5.56 -9.56
CA ASN A 81 -18.23 5.14 -8.39
C ASN A 81 -17.43 5.35 -7.09
N ARG A 82 -17.58 6.54 -6.51
CA ARG A 82 -16.90 6.94 -5.25
C ARG A 82 -17.31 6.07 -4.06
N GLN A 83 -18.58 5.67 -3.98
CA GLN A 83 -19.11 4.86 -2.89
C GLN A 83 -18.47 3.47 -2.87
N ARG A 84 -18.50 2.77 -4.01
CA ARG A 84 -17.85 1.45 -4.16
C ARG A 84 -16.35 1.52 -3.88
N THR A 85 -15.70 2.61 -4.30
CA THR A 85 -14.28 2.84 -4.04
C THR A 85 -14.01 3.00 -2.54
N ALA A 86 -14.85 3.75 -1.82
CA ALA A 86 -14.74 3.90 -0.36
C ALA A 86 -14.96 2.57 0.37
N GLU A 87 -15.94 1.77 -0.05
CA GLU A 87 -16.21 0.44 0.52
C GLU A 87 -15.04 -0.52 0.29
N MET A 88 -14.46 -0.54 -0.91
CA MET A 88 -13.26 -1.31 -1.22
C MET A 88 -12.07 -0.88 -0.34
N LEU A 89 -11.85 0.43 -0.19
CA LEU A 89 -10.78 0.98 0.65
C LEU A 89 -10.96 0.59 2.13
N ASN A 90 -12.18 0.71 2.65
CA ASN A 90 -12.50 0.33 4.03
C ASN A 90 -12.26 -1.16 4.28
N ARG A 91 -12.65 -2.04 3.33
CA ARG A 91 -12.33 -3.47 3.41
C ARG A 91 -10.83 -3.72 3.41
N HIS A 92 -10.10 -3.10 2.48
CA HIS A 92 -8.66 -3.27 2.34
C HIS A 92 -7.92 -2.91 3.63
N LEU A 93 -8.18 -1.73 4.19
CA LEU A 93 -7.52 -1.21 5.40
C LEU A 93 -7.86 -2.01 6.67
N ARG A 94 -8.92 -2.82 6.63
CA ARG A 94 -9.31 -3.75 7.71
C ARG A 94 -8.83 -5.17 7.45
N TRP A 95 -8.10 -5.40 6.36
CA TRP A 95 -7.69 -6.70 5.84
C TRP A 95 -8.87 -7.68 5.68
N TRP A 96 -10.04 -7.16 5.30
CA TRP A 96 -11.21 -7.95 5.01
C TRP A 96 -11.17 -8.44 3.56
N THR A 97 -11.57 -9.69 3.35
CA THR A 97 -11.72 -10.22 2.00
C THR A 97 -12.88 -9.54 1.28
N GLY A 98 -12.78 -9.42 -0.03
CA GLY A 98 -13.95 -9.17 -0.87
C GLY A 98 -13.66 -9.34 -2.35
N PRO A 99 -14.61 -8.93 -3.21
CA PRO A 99 -14.63 -9.31 -4.61
C PRO A 99 -13.55 -8.58 -5.44
N ASP A 100 -13.37 -7.30 -5.16
CA ASP A 100 -12.42 -6.37 -5.76
C ASP A 100 -11.48 -5.78 -4.69
N ASP A 101 -10.25 -5.53 -5.11
CA ASP A 101 -9.21 -4.86 -4.34
C ASP A 101 -8.05 -4.48 -5.26
N ASP A 102 -7.87 -3.19 -5.49
CA ASP A 102 -6.80 -2.69 -6.35
C ASP A 102 -5.61 -2.12 -5.56
N LEU A 103 -5.58 -2.35 -4.25
CA LEU A 103 -4.55 -1.80 -3.38
C LEU A 103 -3.57 -2.86 -2.90
N VAL A 104 -2.40 -2.38 -2.52
CA VAL A 104 -1.30 -3.17 -1.98
C VAL A 104 -0.74 -2.43 -0.77
N SER A 105 -0.85 -3.03 0.42
CA SER A 105 -0.28 -2.48 1.65
C SER A 105 1.25 -2.63 1.75
N TRP A 106 1.85 -1.58 2.28
CA TRP A 106 3.24 -1.43 2.69
C TRP A 106 3.27 -0.81 4.09
N THR A 107 4.34 -0.99 4.85
CA THR A 107 4.51 -0.35 6.16
C THR A 107 5.88 0.30 6.29
N SER A 108 5.96 1.46 6.94
CA SER A 108 7.24 2.07 7.34
C SER A 108 7.77 1.52 8.67
N SER A 109 7.00 0.70 9.37
CA SER A 109 7.35 0.15 10.68
C SER A 109 7.93 -1.25 10.54
N LEU A 110 9.25 -1.37 10.67
CA LEU A 110 9.93 -2.67 10.70
C LEU A 110 9.37 -3.56 11.83
N SER A 111 9.10 -3.00 13.01
CA SER A 111 8.50 -3.74 14.13
C SER A 111 7.13 -4.32 13.77
N PHE A 112 6.30 -3.56 13.06
CA PHE A 112 5.00 -4.06 12.59
C PHE A 112 5.19 -5.16 11.55
N ALA A 113 6.09 -4.95 10.58
CA ALA A 113 6.44 -5.97 9.59
C ALA A 113 6.88 -7.27 10.27
N LEU A 114 7.80 -7.22 11.24
CA LEU A 114 8.29 -8.38 12.01
C LEU A 114 7.15 -9.10 12.74
N VAL A 115 6.24 -8.39 13.41
CA VAL A 115 5.07 -9.01 14.05
C VAL A 115 4.17 -9.69 13.01
N SER A 116 3.97 -9.06 11.85
CA SER A 116 3.26 -9.68 10.73
C SER A 116 3.99 -10.90 10.18
N ILE A 117 5.32 -10.96 10.19
CA ILE A 117 6.08 -12.17 9.84
C ILE A 117 5.66 -13.32 10.74
N PHE A 118 5.60 -13.12 12.05
CA PHE A 118 5.22 -14.21 12.96
C PHE A 118 3.76 -14.64 12.79
N TYR A 119 2.88 -13.70 12.43
CA TYR A 119 1.47 -13.98 12.20
C TYR A 119 1.19 -14.65 10.84
N LEU A 120 1.92 -14.27 9.79
CA LEU A 120 1.68 -14.67 8.39
C LEU A 120 2.74 -15.61 7.81
N GLN A 121 3.90 -15.73 8.43
CA GLN A 121 5.07 -16.50 8.01
C GLN A 121 5.69 -16.07 6.66
N ALA A 122 5.95 -14.77 6.43
CA ALA A 122 6.70 -14.25 5.26
C ALA A 122 7.24 -12.81 5.40
N SER A 123 8.09 -12.29 4.48
CA SER A 123 8.63 -10.90 4.52
C SER A 123 9.37 -10.41 3.27
N THR A 124 9.45 -9.10 3.05
CA THR A 124 10.37 -8.37 2.12
C THR A 124 10.61 -6.91 2.54
N GLY A 125 11.75 -6.34 2.15
CA GLY A 125 12.08 -4.91 2.31
C GLY A 125 12.16 -4.18 0.96
N PHE A 126 11.87 -2.88 0.95
CA PHE A 126 11.63 -2.09 -0.27
C PHE A 126 12.29 -0.72 -0.21
N ASP A 127 13.05 -0.31 -1.24
CA ASP A 127 13.66 1.02 -1.35
C ASP A 127 12.81 1.91 -2.27
N THR A 128 12.19 2.93 -1.68
CA THR A 128 11.24 3.82 -2.37
C THR A 128 11.93 4.91 -3.19
N SER A 129 13.23 5.15 -2.99
CA SER A 129 13.96 6.26 -3.62
C SER A 129 14.10 6.17 -5.14
N SER A 130 13.82 4.98 -5.70
CA SER A 130 13.89 4.68 -7.13
C SER A 130 12.55 4.76 -7.86
N PHE A 131 11.46 5.07 -7.15
CA PHE A 131 10.13 5.17 -7.74
C PHE A 131 9.80 6.61 -8.14
N PRO A 132 9.00 6.79 -9.20
CA PRO A 132 8.36 8.07 -9.47
C PRO A 132 7.55 8.56 -8.26
N GLU A 133 7.40 9.87 -8.16
CA GLU A 133 6.55 10.48 -7.15
C GLU A 133 5.08 9.99 -7.26
N ALA A 134 4.37 9.99 -6.14
CA ALA A 134 2.96 9.60 -6.02
C ALA A 134 2.64 8.13 -6.41
N VAL A 135 3.63 7.24 -6.46
CA VAL A 135 3.39 5.78 -6.58
C VAL A 135 2.95 5.15 -5.25
N LEU A 136 3.37 5.74 -4.14
CA LEU A 136 3.05 5.31 -2.79
C LEU A 136 2.32 6.43 -2.05
N LEU A 137 1.28 6.05 -1.32
CA LEU A 137 0.41 7.00 -0.64
C LEU A 137 0.11 6.56 0.77
N ARG A 138 0.16 7.48 1.75
CA ARG A 138 -0.27 7.15 3.11
C ARG A 138 -1.76 6.83 3.13
N ASP A 139 -2.07 5.76 3.83
CA ASP A 139 -3.42 5.32 4.14
C ASP A 139 -4.33 6.44 4.70
N MET A 140 -3.81 7.32 5.56
CA MET A 140 -4.51 8.44 6.19
C MET A 140 -4.95 9.48 5.18
N ASP A 141 -4.18 9.67 4.11
CA ASP A 141 -4.51 10.63 3.07
C ASP A 141 -5.67 10.10 2.20
N LEU A 142 -5.70 8.79 1.92
CA LEU A 142 -6.86 8.14 1.30
C LEU A 142 -8.09 8.12 2.21
N ILE A 143 -7.95 7.79 3.50
CA ILE A 143 -9.06 7.86 4.46
C ILE A 143 -9.68 9.25 4.45
N ARG A 144 -8.87 10.30 4.56
CA ARG A 144 -9.34 11.69 4.60
C ARG A 144 -9.97 12.14 3.29
N ALA A 145 -9.64 11.52 2.18
CA ALA A 145 -10.26 11.78 0.88
C ALA A 145 -11.63 11.10 0.74
N TYR A 146 -11.81 9.90 1.33
CA TYR A 146 -13.01 9.09 1.12
C TYR A 146 -13.98 9.02 2.32
N ARG A 147 -13.61 9.52 3.50
CA ARG A 147 -14.44 9.47 4.72
C ARG A 147 -15.84 10.10 4.61
N SER A 148 -16.05 11.02 3.67
CA SER A 148 -17.37 11.62 3.41
C SER A 148 -18.34 10.66 2.72
N PHE A 149 -17.82 9.58 2.11
CA PHE A 149 -18.60 8.59 1.38
C PHE A 149 -18.81 7.28 2.18
N ASP A 150 -17.96 6.99 3.18
CA ASP A 150 -18.14 5.84 4.08
C ASP A 150 -17.89 6.24 5.54
N SER A 151 -18.94 6.19 6.37
CA SER A 151 -18.87 6.53 7.80
C SER A 151 -17.94 5.58 8.58
N SER A 152 -17.68 4.38 8.07
CA SER A 152 -16.71 3.43 8.63
C SER A 152 -15.27 3.92 8.48
N LEU A 153 -14.96 4.65 7.39
CA LEU A 153 -13.65 5.29 7.20
C LEU A 153 -13.48 6.47 8.16
N TRP A 154 -14.55 7.21 8.46
CA TRP A 154 -14.51 8.24 9.51
C TRP A 154 -14.19 7.64 10.90
N ASN A 155 -14.81 6.52 11.23
CA ASN A 155 -14.50 5.79 12.46
C ASN A 155 -13.05 5.25 12.46
N LEU A 156 -12.55 4.78 11.32
CA LEU A 156 -11.19 4.28 11.17
C LEU A 156 -10.15 5.41 11.34
N GLU A 157 -10.41 6.60 10.78
CA GLU A 157 -9.60 7.79 11.04
C GLU A 157 -9.56 8.12 12.53
N GLY A 158 -10.72 8.09 13.19
CA GLY A 158 -10.83 8.28 14.63
C GLY A 158 -9.98 7.27 15.40
N LEU A 159 -9.96 6.00 15.01
CA LEU A 159 -9.13 4.97 15.65
C LEU A 159 -7.63 5.25 15.47
N ARG A 160 -7.21 5.66 14.27
CA ARG A 160 -5.81 5.97 13.94
C ARG A 160 -5.33 7.25 14.63
N CYS A 161 -6.22 8.22 14.90
CA CYS A 161 -5.87 9.53 15.47
C CYS A 161 -6.16 9.68 16.98
N LYS A 162 -7.00 8.84 17.59
CA LYS A 162 -7.35 9.00 19.02
C LYS A 162 -6.37 8.28 19.92
N LYS A 163 -5.80 9.01 20.88
CA LYS A 163 -5.18 8.41 22.07
C LYS A 163 -6.29 7.79 22.91
N ARG A 164 -6.12 6.52 23.29
CA ARG A 164 -7.06 5.84 24.20
C ARG A 164 -6.62 6.11 25.64
N ASN A 165 -7.56 6.39 26.55
CA ASN A 165 -7.23 6.51 27.97
C ASN A 165 -6.51 5.22 28.44
N GLY A 166 -5.32 5.36 29.01
CA GLY A 166 -4.47 4.24 29.43
C GLY A 166 -3.49 3.71 28.37
N PHE A 167 -3.45 4.30 27.16
CA PHE A 167 -2.49 3.96 26.11
C PHE A 167 -1.84 5.23 25.55
N SER A 168 -0.51 5.32 25.60
CA SER A 168 0.24 6.53 25.17
C SER A 168 0.35 6.68 23.65
N GLY A 169 0.02 5.64 22.89
CA GLY A 169 0.18 5.59 21.44
C GLY A 169 -1.12 5.79 20.63
N TYR A 170 -0.93 5.79 19.32
CA TYR A 170 -1.99 5.80 18.30
C TYR A 170 -2.08 4.41 17.65
N TYR A 171 -3.27 3.99 17.18
CA TYR A 171 -3.41 2.76 16.37
C TYR A 171 -3.00 3.02 14.91
N TYR A 172 -1.81 3.60 14.73
CA TYR A 172 -1.26 3.89 13.41
C TYR A 172 0.07 3.15 13.25
N PHE A 173 0.11 2.24 12.27
CA PHE A 173 1.24 1.36 12.01
C PHE A 173 2.06 1.78 10.77
N GLY A 174 1.86 3.02 10.30
CA GLY A 174 2.63 3.60 9.20
C GLY A 174 2.34 2.93 7.87
N GLU A 175 1.06 2.73 7.52
CA GLU A 175 0.67 2.06 6.29
C GLU A 175 0.73 2.99 5.07
N TYR A 176 1.33 2.48 4.00
CA TYR A 176 1.38 3.11 2.69
C TYR A 176 0.76 2.15 1.68
N LEU A 177 0.22 2.70 0.60
CA LEU A 177 -0.52 1.96 -0.40
C LEU A 177 0.09 2.23 -1.76
N SER A 178 0.19 1.19 -2.59
CA SER A 178 0.29 1.32 -4.04
C SER A 178 -0.98 0.77 -4.68
N GLN A 179 -1.25 1.12 -5.94
CA GLN A 179 -2.41 0.64 -6.70
C GLN A 179 -2.00 -0.11 -7.97
N GLY A 180 -2.86 -1.03 -8.41
CA GLY A 180 -2.61 -1.81 -9.63
C GLY A 180 -1.39 -2.72 -9.54
N ALA A 181 -0.60 -2.72 -10.61
CA ALA A 181 0.69 -3.40 -10.68
C ALA A 181 1.83 -2.41 -10.44
N LEU A 182 2.84 -2.84 -9.69
CA LEU A 182 4.05 -2.11 -9.40
C LEU A 182 5.26 -2.97 -9.72
N LYS A 183 6.13 -2.50 -10.62
CA LYS A 183 7.40 -3.17 -10.94
C LYS A 183 8.43 -2.90 -9.86
N ILE A 184 8.90 -3.97 -9.24
CA ILE A 184 9.79 -3.93 -8.07
C ILE A 184 11.20 -4.45 -8.36
N GLU A 185 11.42 -4.98 -9.57
CA GLU A 185 12.72 -5.47 -10.03
C GLU A 185 13.81 -4.39 -9.86
N GLY A 186 14.92 -4.73 -9.18
CA GLY A 186 16.03 -3.81 -8.95
C GLY A 186 15.74 -2.68 -7.94
N LYS A 187 14.52 -2.61 -7.38
CA LYS A 187 14.06 -1.57 -6.46
C LYS A 187 13.76 -2.11 -5.05
N CYS A 188 13.86 -3.42 -4.85
CA CYS A 188 13.55 -4.08 -3.59
C CYS A 188 14.51 -5.23 -3.25
N GLN A 189 14.44 -5.68 -2.00
CA GLN A 189 15.11 -6.88 -1.52
C GLN A 189 14.07 -7.85 -0.97
N ILE A 190 13.99 -9.02 -1.60
CA ILE A 190 13.12 -10.11 -1.15
C ILE A 190 13.95 -11.06 -0.29
N VAL A 191 13.50 -11.28 0.95
CA VAL A 191 14.21 -12.09 1.94
C VAL A 191 13.23 -13.04 2.61
N LEU A 192 13.57 -14.32 2.70
CA LEU A 192 12.68 -15.25 3.38
C LEU A 192 12.64 -14.93 4.88
N ALA A 193 11.45 -14.96 5.46
CA ALA A 193 11.22 -14.73 6.89
C ALA A 193 12.16 -15.57 7.78
N ARG A 194 12.35 -16.84 7.40
CA ARG A 194 13.25 -17.76 8.09
C ARG A 194 14.70 -17.25 8.11
N ASP A 195 15.15 -16.61 7.04
CA ASP A 195 16.53 -16.15 6.93
C ASP A 195 16.74 -14.92 7.82
N ILE A 196 15.74 -14.04 7.97
CA ILE A 196 15.79 -12.94 8.94
C ILE A 196 15.93 -13.49 10.36
N ILE A 197 15.15 -14.52 10.68
CA ILE A 197 15.11 -15.13 12.02
C ILE A 197 16.45 -15.80 12.34
N LEU A 198 16.92 -16.67 11.45
CA LEU A 198 18.17 -17.44 11.61
C LEU A 198 19.43 -16.57 11.61
N ARG A 199 19.37 -15.35 11.06
CA ARG A 199 20.51 -14.41 11.02
C ARG A 199 20.58 -13.48 12.25
N GLY A 200 19.92 -13.86 13.35
CA GLY A 200 20.10 -13.23 14.65
C GLY A 200 18.99 -12.26 15.06
N LEU A 201 17.79 -12.35 14.47
CA LEU A 201 16.66 -11.57 14.98
C LEU A 201 16.37 -11.86 16.46
N TYR A 202 16.49 -13.13 16.86
CA TYR A 202 16.36 -13.54 18.27
C TYR A 202 17.51 -13.08 19.15
N ASP A 203 18.71 -12.90 18.59
CA ASP A 203 19.83 -12.34 19.33
C ASP A 203 19.60 -10.85 19.63
N ILE A 204 19.02 -10.12 18.67
CA ILE A 204 18.70 -8.69 18.81
C ILE A 204 17.48 -8.49 19.71
N ARG A 205 16.45 -9.34 19.58
CA ARG A 205 15.19 -9.27 20.33
C ARG A 205 14.69 -10.67 20.71
N PRO A 206 15.18 -11.20 21.85
CA PRO A 206 14.81 -12.53 22.32
C PRO A 206 13.32 -12.71 22.55
N GLU A 207 12.58 -11.63 22.82
CA GLU A 207 11.14 -11.72 23.07
C GLU A 207 10.34 -12.14 21.82
N PHE A 208 10.95 -12.12 20.64
CA PHE A 208 10.31 -12.64 19.43
C PHE A 208 10.27 -14.18 19.40
N ALA A 209 11.12 -14.88 20.15
CA ALA A 209 11.09 -16.34 20.24
C ALA A 209 9.77 -16.86 20.84
N LYS A 210 9.03 -16.06 21.61
CA LYS A 210 7.70 -16.48 22.13
C LYS A 210 6.63 -16.62 21.04
N PHE A 211 6.87 -16.07 19.86
CA PHE A 211 5.99 -16.22 18.70
C PHE A 211 6.42 -17.40 17.80
N GLU A 212 7.42 -18.17 18.22
CA GLU A 212 7.97 -19.36 17.57
C GLU A 212 7.00 -20.56 17.69
N ASN A 213 5.80 -20.48 17.09
CA ASN A 213 4.95 -21.65 16.87
C ASN A 213 5.19 -22.20 15.46
N TRP A 214 6.38 -22.76 15.23
CA TRP A 214 6.73 -23.42 13.98
C TRP A 214 6.22 -24.86 14.06
N VAL A 215 4.98 -25.08 13.65
CA VAL A 215 4.56 -26.44 13.31
C VAL A 215 5.23 -26.77 11.98
N MET A 216 6.26 -27.62 12.02
CA MET A 216 6.87 -28.23 10.83
C MET A 216 5.87 -29.09 10.07
#